data_AF-A0A915IUH5-F1
#
_entry.id   AF-A0A915IUH5-F1
#
_cell.length_a   1.000
_cell.length_b   1.000
_cell.length_c   1.000
_cell.angle_alpha   90.00
_cell.angle_beta   90.00
_cell.angle_gamma   90.00
#
_symmetry.space_group_name_H-M   'P 1'
#
loop_
_entity.id
_entity.type
_entity.pdbx_description
1 polymer ?
#
loop_
_entity_poly.entity_id
_entity_poly.type
_entity_poly.pdbx_seq_one_letter_code
_entity_poly.pdbx_strand_id
1 'polypeptide(L)'
;LVSDFFCPNTGGVESHIYYLGQCLLRRGHRIVVVTHAYGDRRGVRLLTNGLKVYYLPFLVLYNGCICPTVYSTLPVLRKIFLKERVTIVHGH
;
A
#
# COMPACT_ATOMS: atom_id res chain seq x y z
N LEU A 1 -4.05 2.85 -3.64
CA LEU A 1 -2.99 3.72 -3.08
C LEU A 1 -1.71 2.88 -3.04
N VAL A 2 -0.62 3.37 -3.60
CA VAL A 2 0.69 2.69 -3.55
C VAL A 2 1.66 3.67 -2.91
N SER A 3 2.34 3.26 -1.85
CA SER A 3 3.39 4.09 -1.26
C SER A 3 4.36 3.23 -0.48
N ASP A 4 5.62 3.67 -0.49
CA ASP A 4 6.66 3.06 0.32
C ASP A 4 6.46 3.35 1.80
N PHE A 5 5.77 4.43 2.16
CA PHE A 5 5.53 4.80 3.55
C PHE A 5 4.10 4.48 3.97
N PHE A 6 3.94 3.56 4.91
CA PHE A 6 2.64 3.26 5.52
C PHE A 6 2.78 2.69 6.94
N CYS A 7 1.68 2.55 7.68
CA CYS A 7 1.69 2.02 9.04
C CYS A 7 2.49 0.70 9.12
N PRO A 8 3.44 0.52 10.05
CA PRO A 8 3.50 1.11 11.39
C PRO A 8 4.18 2.47 11.48
N ASN A 9 4.87 2.94 10.44
CA ASN A 9 5.49 4.25 10.49
C ASN A 9 4.41 5.33 10.60
N THR A 10 4.68 6.32 11.46
CA THR A 10 3.83 7.47 11.69
C THR A 10 4.56 8.71 11.21
N GLY A 11 4.10 9.24 10.09
CA GLY A 11 4.56 10.49 9.50
C GLY A 11 3.42 11.22 8.77
N GLY A 12 3.76 12.33 8.12
CA GLY A 12 2.80 13.17 7.41
C GLY A 12 2.18 12.46 6.20
N VAL A 13 2.99 11.72 5.45
CA VAL A 13 2.54 11.01 4.24
C VAL A 13 1.64 9.83 4.61
N GLU A 14 2.03 9.05 5.62
CA GLU A 14 1.26 7.89 6.09
C GLU A 14 -0.11 8.32 6.63
N SER A 15 -0.15 9.41 7.41
CA SER A 15 -1.40 9.98 7.91
C SER A 15 -2.26 10.48 6.76
N HIS A 16 -1.67 11.17 5.77
CA HIS A 16 -2.38 11.65 4.59
C HIS A 16 -3.03 10.50 3.81
N ILE A 17 -2.27 9.45 3.49
CA ILE A 17 -2.76 8.26 2.78
C ILE A 17 -3.86 7.56 3.59
N TYR A 18 -3.69 7.44 4.90
CA TYR A 18 -4.68 6.84 5.77
C TYR A 18 -5.99 7.62 5.76
N TYR A 19 -5.97 8.93 6.03
CA TYR A 19 -7.18 9.76 6.05
C TYR A 19 -7.84 9.87 4.67
N LEU A 20 -7.05 10.01 3.60
CA LEU A 20 -7.56 9.98 2.23
C LEU A 20 -8.30 8.66 1.94
N GLY A 21 -7.68 7.53 2.31
CA GLY A 21 -8.30 6.22 2.20
C GLY A 21 -9.60 6.11 3.01
N GLN A 22 -9.62 6.62 4.23
CA GLN A 22 -10.83 6.62 5.07
C GLN A 22 -11.96 7.45 4.46
N CYS A 23 -11.67 8.64 3.93
CA CYS A 23 -12.67 9.49 3.28
C CYS A 23 -13.26 8.81 2.04
N LEU A 24 -12.42 8.22 1.20
CA LEU A 24 -12.86 7.52 -0.01
C LEU A 24 -13.64 6.22 0.33
N LEU A 25 -13.27 5.49 1.38
CA LEU A 25 -14.01 4.33 1.88
C LEU A 25 -15.41 4.72 2.34
N ARG A 26 -15.52 5.83 3.10
CA ARG A 26 -16.82 6.39 3.53
C ARG A 26 -17.70 6.82 2.36
N ARG A 27 -17.11 7.18 1.21
CA ARG A 27 -17.83 7.49 -0.03
C ARG A 27 -18.23 6.24 -0.83
N GLY A 28 -17.98 5.04 -0.30
CA GLY A 28 -18.34 3.77 -0.94
C GLY A 28 -17.32 3.23 -1.94
N HIS A 29 -16.13 3.85 -2.04
CA HIS A 29 -15.08 3.33 -2.90
C HIS A 29 -14.31 2.20 -2.22
N ARG A 30 -14.05 1.12 -2.96
CA ARG A 30 -13.16 0.04 -2.51
C ARG A 30 -11.72 0.51 -2.68
N ILE A 31 -10.96 0.49 -1.57
CA ILE A 31 -9.57 0.96 -1.56
C ILE A 31 -8.67 -0.14 -1.07
N VAL A 32 -7.53 -0.22 -1.74
CA VAL A 32 -6.43 -1.08 -1.38
C VAL A 32 -5.16 -0.24 -1.28
N VAL A 33 -4.41 -0.46 -0.21
CA VAL A 33 -3.08 0.12 -0.01
C VAL A 33 -2.04 -0.95 -0.30
N VAL A 34 -1.00 -0.59 -1.05
CA VAL A 34 0.17 -1.45 -1.26
C VAL A 34 1.40 -0.72 -0.72
N THR A 35 2.15 -1.42 0.12
CA THR A 35 3.38 -0.92 0.75
C THR A 35 4.40 -2.05 0.90
N HIS A 36 5.62 -1.72 1.31
CA HIS A 36 6.63 -2.72 1.62
C HIS A 36 6.40 -3.34 3.00
N ALA A 37 6.97 -4.52 3.21
CA ALA A 37 6.88 -5.23 4.48
C ALA A 37 7.81 -4.62 5.52
N TYR A 38 7.28 -4.39 6.72
CA TYR A 38 8.03 -3.89 7.87
C TYR A 38 8.25 -5.02 8.87
N GLY A 39 9.45 -5.61 8.91
CA GLY A 39 9.77 -6.69 9.86
C GLY A 39 8.73 -7.83 9.79
N ASP A 40 7.99 -8.04 10.87
CA ASP A 40 6.92 -9.05 11.00
C ASP A 40 5.59 -8.66 10.32
N ARG A 41 5.43 -7.40 9.90
CA ARG A 41 4.28 -6.95 9.10
C ARG A 41 4.49 -7.31 7.64
N ARG A 42 4.09 -8.54 7.30
CA ARG A 42 4.11 -9.12 5.97
C ARG A 42 2.71 -9.59 5.55
N GLY A 43 2.47 -9.67 4.25
CA GLY A 43 1.26 -10.25 3.67
C GLY A 43 0.08 -9.27 3.61
N VAL A 44 -1.14 -9.81 3.61
CA VAL A 44 -2.36 -9.02 3.50
C VAL A 44 -2.94 -8.80 4.90
N ARG A 45 -3.20 -7.54 5.26
CA ARG A 45 -3.84 -7.19 6.52
C ARG A 45 -5.06 -6.31 6.28
N LEU A 46 -6.10 -6.53 7.08
CA LEU A 46 -7.26 -5.66 7.16
C LEU A 46 -7.11 -4.79 8.40
N LEU A 47 -7.11 -3.47 8.22
CA LEU A 47 -7.14 -2.53 9.33
C LEU A 47 -8.56 -2.42 9.90
N THR A 48 -8.67 -1.92 11.13
CA THR A 48 -9.91 -1.77 11.90
C THR A 48 -11.03 -1.02 11.17
N ASN A 49 -10.70 -0.19 10.18
CA ASN A 49 -11.67 0.58 9.41
C ASN A 49 -11.96 -0.02 8.01
N GLY A 50 -11.74 -1.33 7.83
CA GLY A 50 -11.98 -2.03 6.57
C GLY A 50 -10.96 -1.73 5.46
N LEU A 51 -9.89 -0.99 5.77
CA LEU A 51 -8.84 -0.68 4.81
C LEU A 51 -7.94 -1.91 4.63
N LYS A 52 -7.90 -2.44 3.40
CA LYS A 52 -7.07 -3.58 3.05
C LYS A 52 -5.68 -3.13 2.62
N VAL A 53 -4.66 -3.69 3.26
CA VAL A 53 -3.26 -3.32 3.07
C VAL A 53 -2.46 -4.55 2.64
N TYR A 54 -1.68 -4.40 1.58
CA TYR A 54 -0.74 -5.39 1.09
C TYR A 54 0.67 -4.97 1.49
N TYR A 55 1.27 -5.72 2.41
CA TYR A 55 2.68 -5.62 2.81
C TYR A 55 3.50 -6.60 1.99
N LEU A 56 4.12 -6.11 0.91
CA LEU A 56 4.89 -6.91 -0.02
C LEU A 56 6.35 -7.04 0.43
N PRO A 57 7.00 -8.20 0.27
CA PRO A 57 8.38 -8.43 0.69
C PRO A 57 9.36 -7.79 -0.28
N PHE A 58 9.25 -6.48 -0.49
CA PHE A 58 10.20 -5.70 -1.28
C PHE A 58 11.46 -5.42 -0.45
N LEU A 59 12.61 -5.42 -1.11
CA LEU A 59 13.89 -5.11 -0.47
C LEU A 59 13.97 -3.61 -0.22
N VAL A 60 14.02 -3.23 1.05
CA VAL A 60 14.30 -1.86 1.49
C VAL A 60 15.79 -1.61 1.32
N LEU A 61 16.16 -0.59 0.53
CA LEU A 61 17.57 -0.22 0.34
C LEU A 61 18.02 0.81 1.36
N TYR A 62 17.23 1.86 1.58
CA TYR A 62 17.64 2.97 2.43
C TYR A 62 16.43 3.68 3.06
N ASN A 63 16.44 3.87 4.37
CA ASN A 63 15.45 4.63 5.15
C ASN A 63 13.96 4.30 4.89
N GLY A 64 13.63 3.02 4.64
CA GLY A 64 12.25 2.62 4.30
C GLY A 64 11.87 2.80 2.82
N CYS A 65 12.77 3.32 1.99
CA CYS A 65 12.60 3.32 0.54
C CYS A 65 13.02 1.96 -0.04
N ILE A 66 12.16 1.38 -0.87
CA ILE A 66 12.50 0.18 -1.64
C ILE A 66 13.31 0.58 -2.86
N CYS A 67 14.16 -0.31 -3.39
CA CYS A 67 14.65 -0.14 -4.76
C CYS A 67 13.46 -0.41 -5.69
N PRO A 68 12.88 0.60 -6.36
CA PRO A 68 11.88 0.31 -7.36
C PRO A 68 12.67 -0.03 -8.62
N THR A 69 13.16 -1.27 -8.71
CA THR A 69 13.36 -1.83 -10.05
C THR A 69 11.96 -1.97 -10.60
N VAL A 70 11.48 -0.97 -11.35
CA VAL A 70 10.12 -0.88 -11.90
C VAL A 70 9.69 -2.24 -12.50
N TYR A 71 10.61 -2.96 -13.13
CA TYR A 71 10.37 -4.29 -13.69
C TYR A 71 10.14 -5.42 -12.67
N SER A 72 10.71 -5.37 -11.47
CA SER A 72 10.60 -6.45 -10.47
C SER A 72 9.30 -6.35 -9.66
N THR A 73 8.79 -5.14 -9.42
CA THR A 73 7.56 -4.91 -8.64
C THR A 73 6.30 -5.03 -9.51
N LEU A 74 6.40 -4.75 -10.81
CA LEU A 74 5.27 -4.79 -11.76
C LEU A 74 4.50 -6.13 -11.82
N PRO A 75 5.14 -7.33 -11.84
CA PRO A 75 4.41 -8.60 -11.89
C PRO A 75 3.53 -8.84 -10.66
N VAL A 76 4.02 -8.46 -9.48
CA VAL A 76 3.28 -8.60 -8.22
C VAL A 76 2.13 -7.59 -8.16
N LEU A 77 2.42 -6.33 -8.52
CA LEU A 77 1.42 -5.27 -8.60
C LEU A 77 0.31 -5.63 -9.60
N ARG A 78 0.66 -6.15 -10.78
CA ARG A 78 -0.31 -6.62 -11.78
C ARG A 78 -1.27 -7.68 -11.24
N LYS A 79 -0.76 -8.66 -10.48
CA LYS A 79 -1.61 -9.69 -9.85
C LYS A 79 -2.61 -9.06 -8.87
N ILE A 80 -2.18 -8.07 -8.08
CA ILE A 80 -3.06 -7.35 -7.15
C ILE A 80 -4.10 -6.53 -7.93
N PHE A 81 -3.69 -5.82 -8.98
CA PHE A 81 -4.58 -4.99 -9.78
C PHE A 81 -5.69 -5.80 -10.45
N LEU A 82 -5.35 -6.97 -11.00
CA LEU A 82 -6.32 -7.88 -11.61
C LEU A 82 -7.26 -8.50 -10.56
N LYS A 83 -6.72 -8.91 -9.40
CA LYS A 83 -7.50 -9.51 -8.31
C LYS A 83 -8.49 -8.53 -7.68
N GLU A 84 -8.07 -7.29 -7.48
CA GLU A 84 -8.86 -6.24 -6.85
C GLU A 84 -9.69 -5.42 -7.85
N ARG A 85 -9.54 -5.69 -9.17
CA ARG A 85 -10.16 -4.94 -10.27
C ARG A 85 -9.91 -3.43 -10.15
N VAL A 86 -8.64 -3.07 -9.94
CA VAL A 86 -8.24 -1.67 -9.73
C VAL A 86 -8.44 -0.87 -11.02
N THR A 87 -9.16 0.24 -10.91
CA THR A 87 -9.39 1.19 -12.01
C THR A 87 -8.43 2.37 -11.96
N ILE A 88 -8.06 2.82 -10.76
CA ILE A 88 -7.20 3.98 -10.55
C ILE A 88 -6.04 3.60 -9.62
N VAL A 89 -4.82 3.87 -10.06
CA VAL A 89 -3.61 3.76 -9.24
C VAL A 89 -3.18 5.18 -8.89
N HIS A 90 -3.11 5.44 -7.59
CA HIS A 90 -2.55 6.68 -7.04
C HIS A 90 -1.29 6.28 -6.26
N GLY A 91 -0.14 6.73 -6.78
CA GLY A 91 1.18 6.51 -6.20
C GLY A 91 1.66 7.74 -5.41
N HIS A 92 2.27 7.50 -4.25
CA HIS A 92 2.94 8.49 -3.41
C HIS A 92 4.40 8.09 -3.20
#